data_AF-A0A1Q4R4J9-F1
#
_entry.id   AF-A0A1Q4R4J9-F1
#
_cell.length_a   1.000
_cell.length_b   1.000
_cell.length_c   1.000
_cell.angle_alpha   90.00
_cell.angle_beta   90.00
_cell.angle_gamma   90.00
#
_symmetry.space_group_name_H-M   'P 1'
#
loop_
_entity.id
_entity.type
_entity.pdbx_description
1 polymer ?
#
loop_
_entity_poly.entity_id
_entity_poly.type
_entity_poly.pdbx_seq_one_letter_code
_entity_poly.pdbx_strand_id
1 'polypeptide(L)'
;MAIAPAAIQSERNSVSANPFTEDSELPLDLSLGELDGSWRQFRIAGQYEFADLMQTWFSLFGITNVYGNTYFTQGETTEMGGKEYLVAYRFPLAPQELDLEDMFAVFDSGQQCDDMSRLEAAILNENTKVSLALLNPNTIGSLNDIQTLDVPGMLQASQEQFAMMQETCAEVNAENQVIEALDNLGAINRAQQDFWLENKRFTDNIESLQIGLSPETDAYSYTMTLQNPSLVTSQAIAKSPEGYHIVGATHVYDDFDSEFPSTITILCEKSEPGGPVPSLPFFDEATNYLACPLGTFETY
;
A
#
# COMPACT_ATOMS: atom_id res chain seq x y z
N MET A 1 35.97 -21.11 -35.55
CA MET A 1 34.95 -20.97 -36.61
C MET A 1 33.61 -21.11 -35.91
N ALA A 2 33.02 -20.00 -35.47
CA ALA A 2 31.79 -19.98 -34.68
C ALA A 2 30.65 -19.47 -35.57
N ILE A 3 29.59 -20.26 -35.68
CA ILE A 3 28.41 -19.97 -36.49
C ILE A 3 27.41 -19.24 -35.59
N ALA A 4 27.16 -17.96 -35.88
CA ALA A 4 26.13 -17.17 -35.21
C ALA A 4 24.74 -17.57 -35.74
N PRO A 5 23.70 -17.67 -34.89
CA PRO A 5 22.34 -17.93 -35.35
C PRO A 5 21.71 -16.66 -35.92
N ALA A 6 21.06 -16.81 -37.08
CA ALA A 6 20.35 -15.74 -37.77
C ALA A 6 19.09 -15.33 -36.98
N ALA A 7 18.99 -14.04 -36.67
CA ALA A 7 17.80 -13.43 -36.10
C ALA A 7 16.68 -13.39 -37.16
N ILE A 8 15.59 -14.10 -36.90
CA ILE A 8 14.35 -14.03 -37.68
C ILE A 8 13.58 -12.80 -37.18
N GLN A 9 13.67 -11.69 -37.91
CA GLN A 9 12.80 -10.54 -37.73
C GLN A 9 11.42 -10.89 -38.28
N SER A 10 10.50 -11.25 -37.38
CA SER A 10 9.08 -11.38 -37.69
C SER A 10 8.45 -9.99 -37.72
N GLU A 11 8.36 -9.38 -38.90
CA GLU A 11 7.51 -8.20 -39.15
C GLU A 11 6.04 -8.58 -38.94
N ARG A 12 5.54 -8.46 -37.71
CA ARG A 12 4.09 -8.44 -37.45
C ARG A 12 3.56 -7.07 -37.86
N ASN A 13 3.15 -6.94 -39.12
CA ASN A 13 2.25 -5.87 -39.52
C ASN A 13 0.91 -6.08 -38.80
N SER A 14 0.74 -5.45 -37.64
CA SER A 14 -0.54 -5.36 -36.94
C SER A 14 -1.46 -4.41 -37.72
N VAL A 15 -2.01 -4.89 -38.84
CA VAL A 15 -3.15 -4.25 -39.47
C VAL A 15 -4.35 -4.54 -38.57
N SER A 16 -4.55 -3.69 -37.56
CA SER A 16 -5.82 -3.55 -36.85
C SER A 16 -6.81 -2.90 -37.82
N ALA A 17 -7.26 -3.66 -38.83
CA ALA A 17 -8.42 -3.29 -39.60
C ALA A 17 -9.62 -3.52 -38.69
N ASN A 18 -10.00 -2.49 -37.95
CA ASN A 18 -11.20 -2.49 -37.16
C ASN A 18 -12.38 -2.78 -38.11
N PRO A 19 -13.12 -3.90 -37.97
CA PRO A 19 -14.16 -4.30 -38.90
C PRO A 19 -15.38 -3.36 -38.92
N PHE A 20 -15.36 -2.30 -38.11
CA PHE A 20 -16.27 -1.17 -38.19
C PHE A 20 -15.87 -0.31 -39.40
N THR A 21 -16.49 -0.64 -40.52
CA THR A 21 -16.38 0.04 -41.82
C THR A 21 -16.75 1.53 -41.74
N GLU A 22 -16.29 2.32 -42.73
CA GLU A 22 -16.38 3.79 -42.86
C GLU A 22 -17.77 4.45 -42.60
N ASP A 23 -18.84 3.68 -42.48
CA ASP A 23 -20.22 4.16 -42.31
C ASP A 23 -20.86 3.88 -40.93
N SER A 24 -20.13 3.28 -39.97
CA SER A 24 -20.67 3.07 -38.61
C SER A 24 -20.68 4.38 -37.82
N GLU A 25 -21.86 4.91 -37.53
CA GLU A 25 -22.04 6.13 -36.71
C GLU A 25 -21.75 5.92 -35.20
N LEU A 26 -21.49 4.66 -34.77
CA LEU A 26 -21.20 4.36 -33.37
C LEU A 26 -19.75 4.75 -33.01
N PRO A 27 -19.55 5.67 -32.05
CA PRO A 27 -18.21 6.02 -31.59
C PRO A 27 -17.54 4.84 -30.87
N LEU A 28 -16.24 4.66 -31.08
CA LEU A 28 -15.48 3.61 -30.40
C LEU A 28 -15.30 3.90 -28.91
N ASP A 29 -15.19 5.17 -28.56
CA ASP A 29 -15.06 5.64 -27.19
C ASP A 29 -16.02 6.80 -26.95
N LEU A 30 -16.66 6.78 -25.79
CA LEU A 30 -17.40 7.92 -25.23
C LEU A 30 -16.66 8.39 -23.98
N SER A 31 -16.85 9.64 -23.59
CA SER A 31 -16.49 10.09 -22.24
C SER A 31 -17.66 9.92 -21.29
N LEU A 32 -17.37 9.67 -20.02
CA LEU A 32 -18.38 9.45 -18.99
C LEU A 32 -19.36 10.62 -18.87
N GLY A 33 -18.91 11.85 -19.09
CA GLY A 33 -19.75 13.05 -19.12
C GLY A 33 -20.70 13.16 -20.32
N GLU A 34 -20.52 12.36 -21.37
CA GLU A 34 -21.46 12.26 -22.50
C GLU A 34 -22.65 11.35 -22.19
N LEU A 35 -22.59 10.58 -21.10
CA LEU A 35 -23.66 9.68 -20.70
C LEU A 35 -24.69 10.45 -19.84
N ASP A 36 -25.93 10.53 -20.31
CA ASP A 36 -27.04 11.21 -19.63
C ASP A 36 -28.05 10.23 -18.99
N GLY A 37 -29.17 10.75 -18.49
CA GLY A 37 -30.22 9.94 -17.85
C GLY A 37 -30.98 8.97 -18.78
N SER A 38 -30.74 9.02 -20.10
CA SER A 38 -31.28 8.02 -21.04
C SER A 38 -30.52 6.70 -20.93
N TRP A 39 -29.27 6.73 -20.48
CA TRP A 39 -28.43 5.55 -20.31
C TRP A 39 -28.88 4.70 -19.13
N ARG A 40 -28.64 3.40 -19.25
CA ARG A 40 -28.80 2.41 -18.19
C ARG A 40 -27.46 1.78 -17.89
N GLN A 41 -27.15 1.68 -16.61
CA GLN A 41 -26.05 0.85 -16.14
C GLN A 41 -26.58 -0.56 -15.86
N PHE A 42 -25.77 -1.56 -16.14
CA PHE A 42 -26.07 -2.96 -15.80
C PHE A 42 -24.77 -3.76 -15.63
N ARG A 43 -24.90 -4.93 -15.01
CA ARG A 43 -23.80 -5.89 -14.82
C ARG A 43 -24.11 -7.20 -15.53
N ILE A 44 -23.09 -7.90 -16.03
CA ILE A 44 -23.24 -9.22 -16.63
C ILE A 44 -22.72 -10.26 -15.63
N ALA A 45 -23.55 -11.19 -15.19
CA ALA A 45 -23.11 -12.32 -14.37
C ALA A 45 -23.07 -13.64 -15.16
N GLY A 46 -22.37 -14.63 -14.61
CA GLY A 46 -22.40 -16.01 -15.08
C GLY A 46 -21.32 -16.41 -16.08
N GLN A 47 -20.30 -15.57 -16.32
CA GLN A 47 -19.17 -15.96 -17.18
C GLN A 47 -17.81 -16.02 -16.47
N TYR A 48 -17.62 -15.39 -15.30
CA TYR A 48 -16.35 -15.44 -14.56
C TYR A 48 -16.56 -15.31 -13.04
N GLU A 49 -16.70 -16.44 -12.33
CA GLU A 49 -16.66 -16.44 -10.85
C GLU A 49 -15.36 -15.82 -10.32
N PHE A 50 -14.29 -15.88 -11.11
CA PHE A 50 -13.02 -15.24 -10.81
C PHE A 50 -13.11 -13.72 -10.77
N ALA A 51 -13.93 -13.07 -11.62
CA ALA A 51 -14.04 -11.61 -11.62
C ALA A 51 -14.77 -11.09 -10.36
N ASP A 52 -15.82 -11.79 -9.90
CA ASP A 52 -16.52 -11.46 -8.66
C ASP A 52 -15.67 -11.76 -7.42
N LEU A 53 -14.90 -12.86 -7.44
CA LEU A 53 -13.89 -13.16 -6.43
C LEU A 53 -12.84 -12.05 -6.38
N MET A 54 -12.29 -11.68 -7.53
CA MET A 54 -11.32 -10.59 -7.64
C MET A 54 -11.92 -9.27 -7.18
N GLN A 55 -13.18 -8.96 -7.50
CA GLN A 55 -13.85 -7.74 -7.04
C GLN A 55 -14.01 -7.71 -5.51
N THR A 56 -14.43 -8.84 -4.91
CA THR A 56 -14.55 -8.96 -3.44
C THR A 56 -13.17 -8.82 -2.80
N TRP A 57 -12.16 -9.44 -3.39
CA TRP A 57 -10.78 -9.37 -2.92
C TRP A 57 -10.22 -7.95 -3.02
N PHE A 58 -10.35 -7.32 -4.17
CA PHE A 58 -10.04 -5.91 -4.41
C PHE A 58 -10.76 -4.95 -3.46
N SER A 59 -12.02 -5.23 -3.12
CA SER A 59 -12.76 -4.43 -2.13
C SER A 59 -12.23 -4.56 -0.70
N LEU A 60 -11.63 -5.70 -0.35
CA LEU A 60 -10.98 -5.89 0.96
C LEU A 60 -9.67 -5.11 1.07
N PHE A 61 -9.02 -4.81 -0.06
CA PHE A 61 -7.73 -4.12 -0.11
C PHE A 61 -7.83 -2.70 -0.66
N GLY A 62 -9.03 -2.13 -0.75
CA GLY A 62 -9.24 -0.76 -1.24
C GLY A 62 -9.00 -0.55 -2.75
N ILE A 63 -8.37 -1.51 -3.45
CA ILE A 63 -8.05 -1.45 -4.88
C ILE A 63 -9.28 -1.81 -5.70
N THR A 64 -10.30 -0.97 -5.67
CA THR A 64 -11.55 -1.31 -6.34
C THR A 64 -11.53 -0.88 -7.80
N ASN A 65 -11.34 -1.83 -8.71
CA ASN A 65 -11.85 -1.67 -10.08
C ASN A 65 -13.38 -1.90 -10.06
N VAL A 66 -14.11 -1.06 -9.30
CA VAL A 66 -15.56 -1.20 -9.00
C VAL A 66 -16.37 -1.36 -10.28
N TYR A 67 -15.85 -0.80 -11.38
CA TYR A 67 -16.56 -0.66 -12.63
C TYR A 67 -16.11 -1.64 -13.73
N GLY A 68 -15.20 -2.57 -13.43
CA GLY A 68 -14.72 -3.53 -14.43
C GLY A 68 -15.81 -4.41 -15.06
N ASN A 69 -16.93 -4.58 -14.36
CA ASN A 69 -18.10 -5.33 -14.82
C ASN A 69 -19.35 -4.45 -15.09
N THR A 70 -19.19 -3.12 -15.08
CA THR A 70 -20.28 -2.18 -15.33
C THR A 70 -20.35 -1.84 -16.80
N TYR A 71 -21.52 -2.03 -17.39
CA TYR A 71 -21.83 -1.70 -18.77
C TYR A 71 -22.89 -0.59 -18.82
N PHE A 72 -22.78 0.26 -19.82
CA PHE A 72 -23.69 1.36 -20.10
C PHE A 72 -24.36 1.12 -21.44
N THR A 73 -25.68 1.23 -21.54
CA THR A 73 -26.40 1.11 -22.81
C THR A 73 -27.60 2.03 -22.88
N GLN A 74 -27.97 2.44 -24.10
CA GLN A 74 -29.28 3.05 -24.40
C GLN A 74 -30.32 2.02 -24.87
N GLY A 75 -29.97 0.73 -24.92
CA GLY A 75 -30.83 -0.35 -25.41
C GLY A 75 -30.81 -0.54 -26.93
N GLU A 76 -29.87 0.10 -27.62
CA GLU A 76 -29.72 -0.03 -29.07
C GLU A 76 -29.08 -1.36 -29.47
N THR A 77 -29.49 -1.90 -30.61
CA THR A 77 -28.90 -3.11 -31.19
C THR A 77 -28.31 -2.84 -32.57
N THR A 78 -27.32 -3.65 -32.95
CA THR A 78 -26.69 -3.61 -34.27
C THR A 78 -26.50 -5.02 -34.82
N GLU A 79 -26.58 -5.19 -36.14
CA GLU A 79 -26.42 -6.49 -36.80
C GLU A 79 -25.00 -6.62 -37.38
N MET A 80 -24.28 -7.67 -36.98
CA MET A 80 -22.96 -8.00 -37.52
C MET A 80 -22.87 -9.47 -37.87
N GLY A 81 -22.59 -9.76 -39.14
CA GLY A 81 -22.47 -11.14 -39.62
C GLY A 81 -23.74 -11.97 -39.44
N GLY A 82 -24.92 -11.37 -39.60
CA GLY A 82 -26.22 -12.05 -39.44
C GLY A 82 -26.64 -12.29 -37.99
N LYS A 83 -25.99 -11.63 -37.02
CA LYS A 83 -26.30 -11.73 -35.60
C LYS A 83 -26.55 -10.35 -35.02
N GLU A 84 -27.55 -10.25 -34.15
CA GLU A 84 -27.85 -9.05 -33.39
C GLU A 84 -26.97 -8.95 -32.14
N TYR A 85 -26.45 -7.76 -31.88
CA TYR A 85 -25.64 -7.42 -30.72
C TYR A 85 -26.24 -6.21 -30.02
N LEU A 86 -26.25 -6.22 -28.68
CA LEU A 86 -26.54 -5.04 -27.86
C LEU A 86 -25.31 -4.12 -27.88
N VAL A 87 -25.54 -2.85 -28.22
CA VAL A 87 -24.54 -1.79 -28.15
C VAL A 87 -24.42 -1.38 -26.68
N ALA A 88 -23.27 -1.62 -26.08
CA ALA A 88 -22.95 -1.16 -24.74
C ALA A 88 -21.56 -0.51 -24.72
N TYR A 89 -21.27 0.21 -23.66
CA TYR A 89 -19.95 0.76 -23.38
C TYR A 89 -19.52 0.30 -22.00
N ARG A 90 -18.22 0.13 -21.78
CA ARG A 90 -17.67 -0.20 -20.46
C ARG A 90 -16.37 0.56 -20.26
N PHE A 91 -15.93 0.70 -19.03
CA PHE A 91 -14.57 1.20 -18.79
C PHE A 91 -13.56 0.29 -19.50
N PRO A 92 -12.48 0.86 -20.07
CA PRO A 92 -11.42 0.06 -20.64
C PRO A 92 -10.94 -0.91 -19.55
N LEU A 93 -10.83 -2.18 -19.90
CA LEU A 93 -10.05 -3.09 -19.07
C LEU A 93 -8.68 -2.43 -18.95
N ALA A 94 -8.26 -2.09 -17.74
CA ALA A 94 -6.89 -1.61 -17.51
C ALA A 94 -5.96 -2.50 -18.33
N PRO A 95 -5.00 -1.92 -19.07
CA PRO A 95 -4.14 -2.69 -19.97
C PRO A 95 -3.67 -3.95 -19.22
N GLN A 96 -3.85 -5.12 -19.83
CA GLN A 96 -3.74 -6.46 -19.23
C GLN A 96 -2.34 -6.82 -18.68
N GLU A 97 -1.50 -5.81 -18.40
CA GLU A 97 -0.24 -5.92 -17.67
C GLU A 97 -0.41 -5.40 -16.23
N LEU A 98 -1.51 -5.73 -15.56
CA LEU A 98 -1.39 -5.92 -14.11
C LEU A 98 -0.66 -7.25 -13.95
N ASP A 99 0.67 -7.16 -13.89
CA ASP A 99 1.50 -8.31 -13.59
C ASP A 99 1.02 -8.90 -12.25
N LEU A 100 0.90 -10.22 -12.17
CA LEU A 100 0.63 -10.90 -10.91
C LEU A 100 1.72 -10.52 -9.89
N GLU A 101 2.92 -10.19 -10.36
CA GLU A 101 4.01 -9.64 -9.57
C GLU A 101 3.69 -8.24 -9.00
N ASP A 102 3.11 -7.31 -9.78
CA ASP A 102 2.63 -6.02 -9.27
C ASP A 102 1.50 -6.21 -8.26
N MET A 103 0.62 -7.18 -8.52
CA MET A 103 -0.45 -7.52 -7.60
C MET A 103 0.09 -8.10 -6.29
N PHE A 104 1.15 -8.92 -6.31
CA PHE A 104 1.80 -9.43 -5.10
C PHE A 104 2.70 -8.40 -4.41
N ALA A 105 3.34 -7.51 -5.16
CA ALA A 105 4.11 -6.39 -4.63
C ALA A 105 3.24 -5.44 -3.81
N VAL A 106 1.98 -5.27 -4.23
CA VAL A 106 0.94 -4.62 -3.42
C VAL A 106 0.77 -5.33 -2.07
N PHE A 107 0.84 -6.67 -1.97
CA PHE A 107 0.70 -7.39 -0.69
C PHE A 107 1.95 -7.37 0.18
N ASP A 108 3.13 -7.39 -0.42
CA ASP A 108 4.34 -7.78 0.31
C ASP A 108 5.17 -6.59 0.83
N SER A 109 4.91 -5.36 0.38
CA SER A 109 5.92 -4.30 0.49
C SER A 109 5.61 -3.13 1.40
N GLY A 110 4.37 -2.89 1.83
CA GLY A 110 4.03 -1.61 2.48
C GLY A 110 4.33 -0.37 1.59
N GLN A 111 4.76 -0.56 0.33
CA GLN A 111 5.06 0.50 -0.65
C GLN A 111 3.81 0.99 -1.40
N GLN A 112 2.61 0.55 -1.01
CA GLN A 112 1.37 0.88 -1.74
C GLN A 112 1.11 2.38 -1.84
N CYS A 113 1.65 3.17 -0.92
CA CYS A 113 1.35 4.59 -0.83
C CYS A 113 2.36 5.48 -1.56
N ASP A 114 3.45 4.91 -2.07
CA ASP A 114 4.46 5.66 -2.83
C ASP A 114 3.97 6.03 -4.24
N ASP A 115 2.95 5.33 -4.76
CA ASP A 115 2.41 5.51 -6.12
C ASP A 115 0.95 6.00 -6.14
N MET A 116 0.60 6.88 -5.20
CA MET A 116 -0.73 7.52 -5.15
C MET A 116 -1.08 8.28 -6.44
N SER A 117 -0.08 8.75 -7.20
CA SER A 117 -0.30 9.44 -8.48
C SER A 117 -0.88 8.52 -9.56
N ARG A 118 -0.53 7.23 -9.59
CA ARG A 118 -1.20 6.27 -10.49
C ARG A 118 -2.64 6.01 -10.09
N LEU A 119 -2.91 5.99 -8.78
CA LEU A 119 -4.27 5.83 -8.25
C LEU A 119 -5.14 7.06 -8.53
N GLU A 120 -4.57 8.27 -8.52
CA GLU A 120 -5.28 9.50 -8.89
C GLU A 120 -5.75 9.46 -10.35
N ALA A 121 -4.95 8.90 -11.26
CA ALA A 121 -5.33 8.70 -12.65
C ALA A 121 -6.50 7.71 -12.83
N ALA A 122 -6.79 6.88 -11.81
CA ALA A 122 -7.92 5.97 -11.80
C ALA A 122 -9.23 6.61 -11.28
N ILE A 123 -9.18 7.84 -10.75
CA ILE A 123 -10.38 8.56 -10.31
C ILE A 123 -11.26 8.87 -11.52
N LEU A 124 -12.53 8.50 -11.40
CA LEU A 124 -13.52 8.83 -12.42
C LEU A 124 -13.71 10.35 -12.51
N ASN A 125 -13.71 10.84 -13.74
CA ASN A 125 -14.03 12.22 -14.10
C ASN A 125 -14.84 12.24 -15.41
N GLU A 126 -15.39 13.39 -15.77
CA GLU A 126 -16.23 13.53 -16.98
C GLU A 126 -15.50 13.14 -18.28
N ASN A 127 -14.17 13.25 -18.31
CA ASN A 127 -13.34 12.89 -19.46
C ASN A 127 -12.94 11.41 -19.47
N THR A 128 -13.30 10.64 -18.43
CA THR A 128 -12.96 9.21 -18.35
C THR A 128 -13.60 8.47 -19.51
N LYS A 129 -12.80 7.74 -20.27
CA LYS A 129 -13.27 7.04 -21.47
C LYS A 129 -13.96 5.73 -21.10
N VAL A 130 -15.05 5.46 -21.80
CA VAL A 130 -15.72 4.16 -21.87
C VAL A 130 -15.66 3.68 -23.31
N SER A 131 -15.28 2.43 -23.52
CA SER A 131 -15.08 1.86 -24.85
C SER A 131 -16.26 0.98 -25.23
N LEU A 132 -16.56 0.98 -26.52
CA LEU A 132 -17.61 0.19 -27.13
C LEU A 132 -17.41 -1.31 -26.85
N ALA A 133 -18.49 -1.96 -26.43
CA ALA A 133 -18.61 -3.39 -26.20
C ALA A 133 -19.88 -3.90 -26.88
N LEU A 134 -19.71 -4.81 -27.85
CA LEU A 134 -20.82 -5.49 -28.49
C LEU A 134 -21.14 -6.78 -27.76
N LEU A 135 -22.34 -6.84 -27.17
CA LEU A 135 -22.76 -7.97 -26.36
C LEU A 135 -23.75 -8.81 -27.13
N ASN A 136 -23.44 -10.09 -27.35
CA ASN A 136 -24.41 -11.00 -27.95
C ASN A 136 -25.40 -11.49 -26.87
N PRO A 137 -26.69 -11.11 -26.96
CA PRO A 137 -27.69 -11.45 -25.95
C PRO A 137 -27.90 -12.96 -25.79
N ASN A 138 -27.55 -13.76 -26.81
CA ASN A 138 -27.67 -15.22 -26.77
C ASN A 138 -26.51 -15.91 -26.04
N THR A 139 -25.43 -15.19 -25.73
CA THR A 139 -24.25 -15.76 -25.07
C THR A 139 -24.01 -15.23 -23.66
N ILE A 140 -24.54 -14.03 -23.34
CA ILE A 140 -24.42 -13.46 -21.99
C ILE A 140 -25.28 -14.27 -21.00
N GLY A 141 -24.75 -14.51 -19.80
CA GLY A 141 -25.41 -15.35 -18.79
C GLY A 141 -26.68 -14.70 -18.24
N SER A 142 -26.52 -13.68 -17.41
CA SER A 142 -27.64 -12.84 -16.99
C SER A 142 -27.25 -11.37 -16.92
N LEU A 143 -28.21 -10.51 -17.27
CA LEU A 143 -28.13 -9.07 -17.00
C LEU A 143 -28.69 -8.81 -15.61
N ASN A 144 -27.86 -8.25 -14.74
CA ASN A 144 -28.24 -7.90 -13.38
C ASN A 144 -28.12 -6.40 -13.16
N ASP A 145 -28.77 -5.92 -12.11
CA ASP A 145 -28.58 -4.57 -11.60
C ASP A 145 -28.82 -3.47 -12.64
N ILE A 146 -29.87 -3.63 -13.45
CA ILE A 146 -30.26 -2.65 -14.46
C ILE A 146 -30.83 -1.43 -13.75
N GLN A 147 -30.09 -0.33 -13.76
CA GLN A 147 -30.47 0.91 -13.10
C GLN A 147 -30.31 2.10 -14.04
N THR A 148 -30.99 3.21 -13.73
CA THR A 148 -30.73 4.50 -14.38
C THR A 148 -29.31 4.93 -14.06
N LEU A 149 -28.60 5.45 -15.06
CA LEU A 149 -27.26 5.99 -14.85
C LEU A 149 -27.31 7.29 -14.04
N ASP A 150 -26.49 7.37 -13.00
CA ASP A 150 -26.27 8.58 -12.19
C ASP A 150 -24.78 8.93 -12.21
N VAL A 151 -24.35 9.63 -13.28
CA VAL A 151 -22.95 10.06 -13.45
C VAL A 151 -22.48 10.92 -12.27
N PRO A 152 -23.21 11.97 -11.81
CA PRO A 152 -22.80 12.74 -10.65
C PRO A 152 -22.57 11.89 -9.40
N GLY A 153 -23.46 10.95 -9.10
CA GLY A 153 -23.30 10.02 -7.98
C GLY A 153 -22.06 9.14 -8.11
N MET A 154 -21.76 8.63 -9.31
CA MET A 154 -20.55 7.84 -9.56
C MET A 154 -19.26 8.64 -9.37
N LEU A 155 -19.22 9.89 -9.86
CA LEU A 155 -18.06 10.77 -9.71
C LEU A 155 -17.80 11.10 -8.24
N GLN A 156 -18.86 11.43 -7.50
CA GLN A 156 -18.77 11.68 -6.06
C GLN A 156 -18.28 10.43 -5.31
N ALA A 157 -18.85 9.26 -5.57
CA ALA A 157 -18.43 8.01 -4.93
C ALA A 157 -16.95 7.69 -5.20
N SER A 158 -16.47 7.91 -6.44
CA SER A 158 -15.06 7.71 -6.79
C SER A 158 -14.13 8.66 -6.02
N GLN A 159 -14.53 9.92 -5.84
CA GLN A 159 -13.77 10.91 -5.05
C GLN A 159 -13.73 10.55 -3.57
N GLU A 160 -14.86 10.16 -2.98
CA GLU A 160 -14.95 9.75 -1.56
C GLU A 160 -14.09 8.51 -1.30
N GLN A 161 -14.11 7.53 -2.20
CA GLN A 161 -13.25 6.34 -2.10
C GLN A 161 -11.77 6.70 -2.16
N PHE A 162 -11.38 7.58 -3.08
CA PHE A 162 -10.00 8.03 -3.19
C PHE A 162 -9.53 8.77 -1.93
N ALA A 163 -10.38 9.62 -1.34
CA ALA A 163 -10.07 10.31 -0.10
C ALA A 163 -9.88 9.32 1.07
N MET A 164 -10.75 8.32 1.19
CA MET A 164 -10.62 7.25 2.19
C MET A 164 -9.32 6.47 2.03
N MET A 165 -8.97 6.11 0.79
CA MET A 165 -7.73 5.40 0.49
C MET A 165 -6.49 6.24 0.82
N GLN A 166 -6.52 7.55 0.53
CA GLN A 166 -5.44 8.47 0.92
C GLN A 166 -5.22 8.48 2.44
N GLU A 167 -6.30 8.54 3.22
CA GLU A 167 -6.24 8.53 4.67
C GLU A 167 -5.64 7.22 5.20
N THR A 168 -6.14 6.07 4.73
CA THR A 168 -5.58 4.75 5.06
C THR A 168 -4.11 4.65 4.70
N CYS A 169 -3.71 5.19 3.55
CA CYS A 169 -2.33 5.17 3.13
C CYS A 169 -1.41 5.99 4.03
N ALA A 170 -1.87 7.16 4.47
CA ALA A 170 -1.14 7.97 5.43
C ALA A 170 -0.96 7.24 6.78
N GLU A 171 -2.01 6.54 7.25
CA GLU A 171 -1.97 5.74 8.48
C GLU A 171 -0.97 4.59 8.39
N VAL A 172 -1.04 3.77 7.32
CA VAL A 172 -0.13 2.65 7.11
C VAL A 172 1.32 3.12 6.98
N ASN A 173 1.56 4.24 6.28
CA ASN A 173 2.90 4.83 6.19
C ASN A 173 3.41 5.28 7.56
N ALA A 174 2.56 5.89 8.38
CA ALA A 174 2.94 6.28 9.74
C ALA A 174 3.28 5.06 10.59
N GLU A 175 2.50 3.97 10.50
CA GLU A 175 2.78 2.71 11.20
C GLU A 175 4.11 2.08 10.76
N ASN A 176 4.37 2.02 9.45
CA ASN A 176 5.63 1.50 8.91
C ASN A 176 6.86 2.28 9.41
N GLN A 177 6.74 3.61 9.53
CA GLN A 177 7.81 4.44 10.11
C GLN A 177 8.07 4.11 11.59
N VAL A 178 7.02 3.79 12.36
CA VAL A 178 7.17 3.35 13.76
C VAL A 178 7.89 2.00 13.82
N ILE A 179 7.50 1.04 12.96
CA ILE A 179 8.15 -0.27 12.87
C ILE A 179 9.65 -0.12 12.55
N GLU A 180 10.00 0.70 11.55
CA GLU A 180 11.40 1.01 11.24
C GLU A 180 12.16 1.56 12.45
N ALA A 181 11.53 2.47 13.21
CA ALA A 181 12.14 3.05 14.41
C ALA A 181 12.32 2.04 15.54
N LEU A 182 11.37 1.11 15.73
CA LEU A 182 11.49 -0.01 16.67
C LEU A 182 12.65 -0.92 16.29
N ASP A 183 12.74 -1.32 15.02
CA ASP A 183 13.80 -2.18 14.51
C ASP A 183 15.19 -1.54 14.70
N ASN A 184 15.31 -0.25 14.36
CA ASN A 184 16.55 0.50 14.51
C ASN A 184 16.96 0.64 15.98
N LEU A 185 16.03 0.98 16.90
CA LEU A 185 16.34 1.04 18.32
C LEU A 185 16.65 -0.34 18.93
N GLY A 186 15.94 -1.39 18.48
CA GLY A 186 16.20 -2.77 18.87
C GLY A 186 17.60 -3.21 18.45
N ALA A 187 18.03 -2.85 17.23
CA ALA A 187 19.39 -3.09 16.76
C ALA A 187 20.44 -2.32 17.57
N ILE A 188 20.18 -1.05 17.91
CA ILE A 188 21.03 -0.25 18.80
C ILE A 188 21.18 -0.92 20.16
N ASN A 189 20.08 -1.35 20.79
CA ASN A 189 20.10 -1.99 22.10
C ASN A 189 20.89 -3.32 22.07
N ARG A 190 20.67 -4.17 21.07
CA ARG A 190 21.45 -5.41 20.89
C ARG A 190 22.94 -5.11 20.72
N ALA A 191 23.29 -4.11 19.91
CA ALA A 191 24.67 -3.72 19.69
C ALA A 191 25.34 -3.14 20.95
N GLN A 192 24.59 -2.49 21.84
CA GLN A 192 25.11 -2.06 23.15
C GLN A 192 25.46 -3.25 24.04
N GLN A 193 24.67 -4.33 24.00
CA GLN A 193 24.99 -5.57 24.72
C GLN A 193 26.30 -6.17 24.21
N ASP A 194 26.45 -6.30 22.90
CA ASP A 194 27.68 -6.79 22.27
C ASP A 194 28.89 -5.90 22.59
N PHE A 195 28.71 -4.58 22.46
CA PHE A 195 29.74 -3.60 22.77
C PHE A 195 30.19 -3.68 24.24
N TRP A 196 29.25 -3.90 25.17
CA TRP A 196 29.57 -4.13 26.58
C TRP A 196 30.37 -5.41 26.80
N LEU A 197 30.03 -6.51 26.12
CA LEU A 197 30.75 -7.78 26.23
C LEU A 197 32.22 -7.61 25.87
N GLU A 198 32.50 -6.85 24.81
CA GLU A 198 33.86 -6.58 24.31
C GLU A 198 34.62 -5.54 25.13
N ASN A 199 33.98 -4.42 25.48
CA ASN A 199 34.66 -3.24 26.00
C ASN A 199 34.47 -3.03 27.51
N LYS A 200 33.58 -3.80 28.15
CA LYS A 200 33.17 -3.65 29.56
C LYS A 200 32.71 -2.24 29.92
N ARG A 201 32.10 -1.55 28.96
CA ARG A 201 31.48 -0.23 29.08
C ARG A 201 30.48 -0.04 27.94
N PHE A 202 29.45 0.78 28.16
CA PHE A 202 28.58 1.25 27.08
C PHE A 202 29.20 2.43 26.31
N THR A 203 28.60 2.80 25.18
CA THR A 203 28.93 4.00 24.40
C THR A 203 27.67 4.83 24.10
N ASP A 204 27.81 6.14 23.96
CA ASP A 204 26.76 7.07 23.49
C ASP A 204 26.90 7.43 21.99
N ASN A 205 27.84 6.83 21.26
CA ASN A 205 28.03 7.09 19.84
C ASN A 205 27.57 5.89 18.99
N ILE A 206 26.56 6.10 18.14
CA ILE A 206 25.99 5.06 17.25
C ILE A 206 27.05 4.54 16.28
N GLU A 207 27.95 5.39 15.77
CA GLU A 207 29.00 4.97 14.85
C GLU A 207 29.97 3.96 15.48
N SER A 208 30.24 4.10 16.79
CA SER A 208 31.09 3.17 17.53
C SER A 208 30.52 1.76 17.61
N LEU A 209 29.20 1.60 17.43
CA LEU A 209 28.54 0.30 17.43
C LEU A 209 28.73 -0.47 16.11
N GLN A 210 29.19 0.19 15.03
CA GLN A 210 29.49 -0.43 13.73
C GLN A 210 28.33 -1.21 13.09
N ILE A 211 27.09 -0.85 13.41
CA ILE A 211 25.88 -1.52 12.90
C ILE A 211 25.32 -0.97 11.57
N GLY A 212 26.00 0.01 10.97
CA GLY A 212 25.61 0.58 9.68
C GLY A 212 24.33 1.43 9.70
N LEU A 213 23.82 1.78 10.89
CA LEU A 213 22.66 2.67 11.04
C LEU A 213 23.08 4.15 10.98
N SER A 214 22.27 4.94 10.29
CA SER A 214 22.35 6.40 10.32
C SER A 214 21.66 6.93 11.58
N PRO A 215 22.21 7.97 12.26
CA PRO A 215 21.51 8.62 13.36
C PRO A 215 20.28 9.42 12.89
N GLU A 216 20.05 9.53 11.59
CA GLU A 216 18.95 10.28 10.99
C GLU A 216 18.33 9.47 9.84
N THR A 217 17.01 9.30 9.86
CA THR A 217 16.18 8.79 8.75
C THR A 217 15.22 9.89 8.30
N ASP A 218 14.35 9.63 7.32
CA ASP A 218 13.36 10.63 6.90
C ASP A 218 12.33 10.92 8.00
N ALA A 219 11.97 9.90 8.79
CA ALA A 219 10.94 10.01 9.83
C ALA A 219 11.49 10.25 11.24
N TYR A 220 12.72 9.84 11.55
CA TYR A 220 13.25 9.80 12.91
C TYR A 220 14.66 10.37 13.05
N SER A 221 14.95 10.89 14.25
CA SER A 221 16.30 11.20 14.73
C SER A 221 16.63 10.29 15.92
N TYR A 222 17.78 9.64 15.87
CA TYR A 222 18.21 8.66 16.87
C TYR A 222 19.31 9.23 17.74
N THR A 223 19.15 9.12 19.05
CA THR A 223 20.15 9.58 20.03
C THR A 223 20.40 8.52 21.09
N MET A 224 21.60 8.54 21.66
CA MET A 224 21.95 7.72 22.81
C MET A 224 22.56 8.59 23.91
N THR A 225 22.30 8.22 25.16
CA THR A 225 22.80 8.93 26.33
C THR A 225 23.27 7.93 27.37
N LEU A 226 24.52 8.06 27.82
CA LEU A 226 25.03 7.34 28.98
C LEU A 226 24.46 7.97 30.25
N GLN A 227 23.55 7.28 30.94
CA GLN A 227 23.00 7.74 32.22
C GLN A 227 23.99 7.51 33.36
N ASN A 228 24.64 6.34 33.34
CA ASN A 228 25.70 5.95 34.25
C ASN A 228 26.54 4.82 33.60
N PRO A 229 27.64 4.35 34.22
CA PRO A 229 28.46 3.30 33.63
C PRO A 229 27.74 2.00 33.28
N SER A 230 26.62 1.72 33.96
CA SER A 230 25.84 0.49 33.81
C SER A 230 24.53 0.68 33.04
N LEU A 231 24.21 1.89 32.56
CA LEU A 231 22.94 2.17 31.89
C LEU A 231 23.15 3.15 30.73
N VAL A 232 22.79 2.70 29.53
CA VAL A 232 22.65 3.54 28.35
C VAL A 232 21.19 3.57 27.92
N THR A 233 20.72 4.76 27.56
CA THR A 233 19.36 4.98 27.04
C THR A 233 19.45 5.41 25.59
N SER A 234 18.53 4.95 24.77
CA SER A 234 18.39 5.30 23.35
C SER A 234 17.03 5.95 23.11
N GLN A 235 16.92 6.81 22.10
CA GLN A 235 15.66 7.47 21.74
C GLN A 235 15.54 7.57 20.23
N ALA A 236 14.36 7.31 19.70
CA ALA A 236 13.93 7.64 18.35
C ALA A 236 12.88 8.75 18.43
N ILE A 237 13.28 9.96 18.05
CA ILE A 237 12.44 11.15 18.10
C ILE A 237 11.82 11.34 16.71
N ALA A 238 10.52 11.12 16.61
CA ALA A 238 9.77 11.44 15.41
C ALA A 238 9.96 12.90 15.00
N LYS A 239 10.19 13.12 13.70
CA LYS A 239 10.32 14.46 13.09
C LYS A 239 8.97 15.09 12.79
N SER A 240 7.95 14.25 12.54
CA SER A 240 6.57 14.68 12.38
C SER A 240 5.96 15.07 13.74
N PRO A 241 5.17 16.15 13.82
CA PRO A 241 4.44 16.51 15.04
C PRO A 241 3.37 15.49 15.44
N GLU A 242 3.00 14.57 14.54
CA GLU A 242 2.02 13.50 14.76
C GLU A 242 2.71 12.12 14.87
N GLY A 243 4.04 12.05 14.84
CA GLY A 243 4.75 10.77 14.94
C GLY A 243 4.87 10.27 16.38
N TYR A 244 5.08 8.96 16.53
CA TYR A 244 5.28 8.34 17.84
C TYR A 244 6.75 8.45 18.26
N HIS A 245 7.00 8.89 19.49
CA HIS A 245 8.34 8.83 20.07
C HIS A 245 8.58 7.47 20.72
N ILE A 246 9.79 6.95 20.57
CA ILE A 246 10.19 5.65 21.11
C ILE A 246 11.45 5.84 21.93
N VAL A 247 11.51 5.21 23.09
CA VAL A 247 12.69 5.25 23.96
C VAL A 247 13.09 3.84 24.36
N GLY A 248 14.38 3.60 24.47
CA GLY A 248 14.95 2.30 24.82
C GLY A 248 16.01 2.43 25.88
N ALA A 249 16.37 1.32 26.49
CA ALA A 249 17.51 1.24 27.39
C ALA A 249 18.19 -0.11 27.33
N THR A 250 19.48 -0.11 27.63
CA THR A 250 20.29 -1.30 27.89
C THR A 250 20.97 -1.12 29.24
N HIS A 251 20.79 -2.08 30.13
CA HIS A 251 21.39 -2.08 31.46
C HIS A 251 22.20 -3.34 31.70
N VAL A 252 23.30 -3.21 32.43
CA VAL A 252 24.06 -4.34 32.95
C VAL A 252 23.80 -4.48 34.44
N TYR A 253 23.46 -5.69 34.87
CA TYR A 253 23.22 -6.02 36.26
C TYR A 253 24.03 -7.25 36.68
N ASP A 254 24.34 -7.33 37.98
CA ASP A 254 24.97 -8.50 38.57
C ASP A 254 23.90 -9.54 38.86
N ASP A 255 23.95 -10.67 38.17
CA ASP A 255 23.12 -11.83 38.47
C ASP A 255 23.78 -12.63 39.59
N PHE A 256 23.11 -12.76 40.74
CA PHE A 256 23.65 -13.43 41.92
C PHE A 256 24.02 -14.90 41.68
N ASP A 257 23.41 -15.54 40.68
CA ASP A 257 23.66 -16.93 40.32
C ASP A 257 24.73 -17.09 39.23
N SER A 258 25.22 -16.00 38.64
CA SER A 258 26.23 -15.98 37.58
C SER A 258 27.54 -15.36 38.05
N GLU A 259 28.66 -15.92 37.60
CA GLU A 259 29.99 -15.29 37.78
C GLU A 259 30.18 -14.07 36.86
N PHE A 260 29.34 -13.93 35.84
CA PHE A 260 29.43 -12.87 34.84
C PHE A 260 28.18 -11.97 34.89
N PRO A 261 28.36 -10.63 34.76
CA PRO A 261 27.24 -9.71 34.71
C PRO A 261 26.40 -9.96 33.45
N SER A 262 25.09 -9.80 33.59
CA SER A 262 24.10 -10.00 32.52
C SER A 262 23.59 -8.65 32.02
N THR A 263 23.10 -8.62 30.78
CA THR A 263 22.50 -7.42 30.20
C THR A 263 21.01 -7.61 29.94
N ILE A 264 20.21 -6.59 30.21
CA ILE A 264 18.78 -6.52 29.90
C ILE A 264 18.49 -5.29 29.04
N THR A 265 17.49 -5.39 28.17
CA THR A 265 17.06 -4.31 27.27
C THR A 265 15.57 -4.09 27.35
N ILE A 266 15.12 -2.89 27.04
CA ILE A 266 13.70 -2.56 26.88
C ILE A 266 13.50 -1.56 25.73
N LEU A 267 12.33 -1.63 25.09
CA LEU A 267 11.78 -0.60 24.22
C LEU A 267 10.43 -0.16 24.79
N CYS A 268 10.20 1.14 24.76
CA CYS A 268 9.00 1.78 25.28
C CYS A 268 8.47 2.74 24.21
N GLU A 269 7.28 2.44 23.70
CA GLU A 269 6.59 3.27 22.74
C GLU A 269 5.60 4.19 23.45
N LYS A 270 5.49 5.43 23.00
CA LYS A 270 4.51 6.37 23.53
C LYS A 270 3.08 5.91 23.21
N SER A 271 2.16 6.04 24.17
CA SER A 271 0.78 5.59 24.01
C SER A 271 -0.06 6.40 23.01
N GLU A 272 0.37 7.61 22.68
CA GLU A 272 -0.33 8.53 21.77
C GLU A 272 0.68 9.24 20.85
N PRO A 273 0.29 9.51 19.60
CA PRO A 273 1.13 10.22 18.64
C PRO A 273 1.41 11.66 19.06
N GLY A 274 2.55 12.19 18.62
CA GLY A 274 2.92 13.59 18.81
C GLY A 274 3.28 13.96 20.25
N GLY A 275 3.18 15.25 20.60
CA GLY A 275 3.45 15.77 21.95
C GLY A 275 4.93 15.79 22.35
N PRO A 276 5.27 15.97 23.65
CA PRO A 276 6.66 15.96 24.10
C PRO A 276 7.24 14.54 24.07
N VAL A 277 8.56 14.47 23.86
CA VAL A 277 9.35 13.23 24.00
C VAL A 277 9.15 12.68 25.42
N PRO A 278 8.84 11.38 25.58
CA PRO A 278 8.65 10.79 26.90
C PRO A 278 9.96 10.83 27.70
N SER A 279 9.85 10.72 29.03
CA SER A 279 11.03 10.53 29.86
C SER A 279 11.76 9.22 29.50
N LEU A 280 12.98 9.04 29.98
CA LEU A 280 13.77 7.85 29.65
C LEU A 280 13.34 6.64 30.50
N PRO A 281 13.52 5.40 30.00
CA PRO A 281 13.38 4.20 30.82
C PRO A 281 14.37 4.24 31.99
N PHE A 282 14.00 3.59 33.09
CA PHE A 282 14.82 3.53 34.29
C PHE A 282 14.94 2.10 34.78
N PHE A 283 16.03 1.82 35.48
CA PHE A 283 16.27 0.53 36.10
C PHE A 283 15.84 0.57 37.58
N ASP A 284 14.96 -0.35 37.97
CA ASP A 284 14.55 -0.54 39.34
C ASP A 284 15.41 -1.61 40.03
N GLU A 285 16.36 -1.14 40.86
CA GLU A 285 17.28 -2.01 41.62
C GLU A 285 16.56 -2.98 42.57
N ALA A 286 15.35 -2.65 43.04
CA ALA A 286 14.63 -3.51 43.98
C ALA A 286 14.05 -4.76 43.29
N THR A 287 13.70 -4.64 42.01
CA THR A 287 13.09 -5.70 41.21
C THR A 287 14.03 -6.25 40.13
N ASN A 288 15.20 -5.64 39.94
CA ASN A 288 16.16 -5.96 38.89
C ASN A 288 15.49 -5.92 37.50
N TYR A 289 14.68 -4.88 37.27
CA TYR A 289 13.83 -4.73 36.09
C TYR A 289 14.03 -3.37 35.42
N LEU A 290 14.06 -3.36 34.08
CA LEU A 290 13.97 -2.12 33.31
C LEU A 290 12.50 -1.76 33.12
N ALA A 291 12.10 -0.58 33.56
CA ALA A 291 10.71 -0.14 33.50
C ALA A 291 10.52 1.00 32.50
N CYS A 292 9.41 0.93 31.75
CA CYS A 292 8.95 2.02 30.92
C CYS A 292 8.44 3.20 31.75
N PRO A 293 8.67 4.44 31.29
CA PRO A 293 8.11 5.63 31.92
C PRO A 293 6.58 5.71 31.76
N LEU A 294 5.95 6.58 32.55
CA LEU A 294 4.51 6.87 32.42
C LEU A 294 4.17 7.43 31.03
N GLY A 295 3.04 7.00 30.48
CA GLY A 295 2.59 7.41 29.13
C GLY A 295 3.26 6.64 27.99
N THR A 296 3.98 5.58 28.31
CA THR A 296 4.53 4.63 27.33
C THR A 296 4.16 3.20 27.71
N PHE A 297 4.24 2.28 26.76
CA PHE A 297 4.06 0.85 26.98
C PHE A 297 5.26 0.09 26.43
N GLU A 298 5.56 -1.05 27.06
CA GLU A 298 6.64 -1.94 26.63
C GLU A 298 6.29 -2.62 25.31
N THR A 299 7.24 -2.64 24.40
CA THR A 299 7.14 -3.25 23.07
C THR A 299 8.38 -4.09 22.77
N TYR A 300 8.28 -5.01 21.82
CA TYR A 300 9.28 -6.06 21.55
C TYR A 300 9.97 -5.90 20.21
#